data_AF-A0A3D4FSV2-F1
#
_entry.id   AF-A0A3D4FSV2-F1
#
_cell.length_a   1.000
_cell.length_b   1.000
_cell.length_c   1.000
_cell.angle_alpha   90.00
_cell.angle_beta   90.00
_cell.angle_gamma   90.00
#
_symmetry.space_group_name_H-M   'P 1'
#
loop_
_entity.id
_entity.type
_entity.pdbx_description
1 polymer ?
#
loop_
_entity_poly.entity_id
_entity_poly.type
_entity_poly.pdbx_seq_one_letter_code
_entity_poly.pdbx_strand_id
1 'polypeptide(L)'
;MFSLDRFQLALERFDAANAEDPNRELVDGVEEPRELVYARRMTACMDRYRPEAPETVRLAARCQHIRRWTSLRTDYPAGRDGYRRWRTDLAQFHAATTADILRDVGYDDTVIGRVGSLLRKERLKVDPDVQLLEDVVCLVFLQHYLVDFAPKHDDDKLLGVLRKTWRKMSEEGRCAALALDLSAAVRALVERAVATP
;
A
#
# COMPACT_ATOMS: atom_id res chain seq x y z
N MET A 1 -21.13 4.56 17.46
CA MET A 1 -20.07 4.22 18.42
C MET A 1 -19.43 2.93 17.93
N PHE A 2 -18.20 3.02 17.40
CA PHE A 2 -17.47 1.85 16.94
C PHE A 2 -17.25 0.91 18.12
N SER A 3 -17.43 -0.40 17.93
CA SER A 3 -16.84 -1.33 18.89
C SER A 3 -15.35 -1.34 18.58
N LEU A 4 -14.55 -0.59 19.36
CA LEU A 4 -13.09 -0.57 19.29
C LEU A 4 -12.51 -1.99 19.25
N ASP A 5 -13.20 -2.92 19.91
CA ASP A 5 -12.89 -4.35 19.94
C ASP A 5 -12.93 -5.01 18.54
N ARG A 6 -13.96 -4.69 17.72
CA ARG A 6 -14.10 -5.27 16.37
C ARG A 6 -13.02 -4.77 15.41
N PHE A 7 -12.73 -3.48 15.45
CA PHE A 7 -11.69 -2.90 14.59
C PHE A 7 -10.31 -3.49 14.93
N GLN A 8 -9.96 -3.55 16.23
CA GLN A 8 -8.70 -4.14 16.66
C GLN A 8 -8.61 -5.62 16.28
N LEU A 9 -9.67 -6.39 16.50
CA LEU A 9 -9.72 -7.80 16.11
C LEU A 9 -9.48 -7.98 14.60
N ALA A 10 -10.03 -7.10 13.74
CA ALA A 10 -9.75 -7.16 12.30
C ALA A 10 -8.26 -6.92 11.99
N LEU A 11 -7.63 -5.93 12.64
CA LEU A 11 -6.19 -5.68 12.45
C LEU A 11 -5.35 -6.88 12.91
N GLU A 12 -5.68 -7.49 14.05
CA GLU A 12 -5.01 -8.69 14.55
C GLU A 12 -5.15 -9.87 13.58
N ARG A 13 -6.32 -10.06 12.97
CA ARG A 13 -6.53 -11.12 11.97
C ARG A 13 -5.76 -10.86 10.67
N PHE A 14 -5.68 -9.61 10.21
CA PHE A 14 -4.84 -9.25 9.07
C PHE A 14 -3.36 -9.47 9.37
N ASP A 15 -2.90 -9.11 10.56
CA ASP A 15 -1.54 -9.32 11.01
C ASP A 15 -1.20 -10.80 11.11
N ALA A 16 -2.08 -11.61 11.70
CA ALA A 16 -1.91 -13.05 11.78
C ALA A 16 -1.79 -13.67 10.40
N ALA A 17 -2.65 -13.26 9.44
CA ALA A 17 -2.54 -13.69 8.06
C ALA A 17 -1.16 -13.32 7.49
N ASN A 18 -0.75 -12.04 7.58
CA ASN A 18 0.52 -11.55 7.05
C ASN A 18 1.77 -12.10 7.76
N ALA A 19 1.64 -12.58 8.99
CA ALA A 19 2.73 -13.21 9.74
C ALA A 19 3.12 -14.58 9.15
N GLU A 20 2.24 -15.20 8.35
CA GLU A 20 2.53 -16.43 7.61
C GLU A 20 3.50 -16.22 6.43
N ASP A 21 3.85 -14.98 6.07
CA ASP A 21 4.81 -14.70 5.00
C ASP A 21 6.18 -15.33 5.33
N PRO A 22 6.71 -16.26 4.51
CA PRO A 22 8.02 -16.84 4.74
C PRO A 22 9.16 -15.86 4.41
N ASN A 23 8.87 -14.80 3.66
CA ASN A 23 9.87 -13.79 3.34
C ASN A 23 10.10 -12.89 4.57
N ARG A 24 11.37 -12.63 4.86
CA ARG A 24 11.77 -11.75 5.96
C ARG A 24 12.27 -10.40 5.45
N GLU A 25 12.12 -9.39 6.29
CA GLU A 25 12.74 -8.08 6.17
C GLU A 25 13.35 -7.69 7.53
N LEU A 26 14.53 -7.07 7.50
CA LEU A 26 15.21 -6.62 8.70
C LEU A 26 14.69 -5.23 9.08
N VAL A 27 14.08 -5.10 10.26
CA VAL A 27 13.56 -3.84 10.81
C VAL A 27 14.18 -3.65 12.19
N ASP A 28 14.93 -2.57 12.37
CA ASP A 28 15.62 -2.25 13.64
C ASP A 28 16.45 -3.41 14.21
N GLY A 29 17.07 -4.20 13.32
CA GLY A 29 17.89 -5.36 13.67
C GLY A 29 17.11 -6.66 13.95
N VAL A 30 15.80 -6.67 13.76
CA VAL A 30 14.92 -7.84 13.94
C VAL A 30 14.38 -8.31 12.59
N GLU A 31 14.46 -9.61 12.31
CA GLU A 31 13.84 -10.19 11.12
C GLU A 31 12.35 -10.42 11.34
N GLU A 32 11.52 -9.77 10.52
CA GLU A 32 10.06 -9.86 10.59
C GLU A 32 9.46 -10.30 9.25
N PRO A 33 8.26 -10.91 9.23
CA PRO A 33 7.54 -11.23 7.99
C PRO A 33 7.32 -9.98 7.13
N ARG A 34 7.71 -10.02 5.86
CA ARG A 34 7.78 -8.83 5.00
C ARG A 34 6.42 -8.16 4.80
N GLU A 35 5.37 -8.90 4.48
CA GLU A 35 4.05 -8.27 4.31
C GLU A 35 3.43 -7.78 5.64
N LEU A 36 3.84 -8.32 6.80
CA LEU A 36 3.46 -7.78 8.11
C LEU A 36 4.13 -6.43 8.37
N VAL A 37 5.42 -6.31 8.05
CA VAL A 37 6.16 -5.03 8.10
C VAL A 37 5.50 -4.00 7.19
N TYR A 38 5.15 -4.38 5.96
CA TYR A 38 4.44 -3.48 5.03
C TYR A 38 3.11 -2.99 5.61
N ALA A 39 2.28 -3.90 6.14
CA ALA A 39 1.00 -3.56 6.76
C ALA A 39 1.15 -2.54 7.92
N ARG A 40 2.17 -2.73 8.77
CA ARG A 40 2.48 -1.81 9.88
C ARG A 40 2.93 -0.44 9.40
N ARG A 41 3.78 -0.39 8.36
CA ARG A 41 4.21 0.87 7.73
C ARG A 41 3.04 1.64 7.11
N MET A 42 2.09 0.93 6.49
CA MET A 42 0.86 1.53 5.97
C MET A 42 0.04 2.21 7.08
N THR A 43 -0.18 1.54 8.21
CA THR A 43 -0.87 2.12 9.37
C THR A 43 -0.10 3.32 9.93
N ALA A 44 1.20 3.18 10.20
CA ALA A 44 2.01 4.27 10.76
C ALA A 44 2.12 5.48 9.83
N CYS A 45 2.06 5.28 8.51
CA CYS A 45 1.97 6.37 7.55
C CYS A 45 0.59 7.04 7.58
N MET A 46 -0.50 6.25 7.61
CA MET A 46 -1.87 6.78 7.72
C MET A 46 -2.03 7.64 8.98
N ASP A 47 -1.57 7.15 10.13
CA ASP A 47 -1.71 7.86 11.42
C ASP A 47 -0.98 9.21 11.43
N ARG A 48 0.16 9.31 10.73
CA ARG A 48 0.89 10.58 10.58
C ARG A 48 0.28 11.51 9.53
N TYR A 49 -0.22 10.95 8.43
CA TYR A 49 -0.71 11.72 7.28
C TYR A 49 -2.14 12.21 7.46
N ARG A 50 -3.05 11.33 7.92
CA ARG A 50 -4.49 11.60 8.13
C ARG A 50 -4.99 10.79 9.34
N PRO A 51 -4.71 11.24 10.58
CA PRO A 51 -5.13 10.51 11.79
C PRO A 51 -6.66 10.34 11.89
N GLU A 52 -7.43 11.23 11.30
CA GLU A 52 -8.90 11.21 11.21
C GLU A 52 -9.45 10.37 10.04
N ALA A 53 -8.61 9.60 9.35
CA ALA A 53 -9.03 8.76 8.22
C ALA A 53 -10.20 7.82 8.60
N PRO A 54 -11.19 7.63 7.71
CA PRO A 54 -12.30 6.73 7.97
C PRO A 54 -11.84 5.30 8.25
N GLU A 55 -12.59 4.58 9.08
CA GLU A 55 -12.27 3.21 9.50
C GLU A 55 -12.06 2.27 8.31
N THR A 56 -12.88 2.40 7.25
CA THR A 56 -12.76 1.61 6.02
C THR A 56 -11.41 1.82 5.32
N VAL A 57 -10.88 3.04 5.33
CA VAL A 57 -9.57 3.36 4.75
C VAL A 57 -8.44 2.83 5.63
N ARG A 58 -8.59 2.91 6.96
CA ARG A 58 -7.64 2.33 7.91
C ARG A 58 -7.56 0.80 7.78
N LEU A 59 -8.70 0.11 7.64
CA LEU A 59 -8.77 -1.31 7.35
C LEU A 59 -8.07 -1.62 6.03
N ALA A 60 -8.43 -0.92 4.95
CA ALA A 60 -7.82 -1.10 3.63
C ALA A 60 -6.30 -0.85 3.62
N ALA A 61 -5.81 0.13 4.40
CA ALA A 61 -4.38 0.39 4.54
C ALA A 61 -3.67 -0.79 5.21
N ARG A 62 -4.23 -1.35 6.30
CA ARG A 62 -3.64 -2.51 6.98
C ARG A 62 -3.56 -3.75 6.10
N CYS A 63 -4.60 -4.01 5.32
CA CYS A 63 -4.68 -5.20 4.47
C CYS A 63 -4.32 -4.95 2.99
N GLN A 64 -3.71 -3.80 2.66
CA GLN A 64 -3.43 -3.37 1.28
C GLN A 64 -2.76 -4.46 0.43
N HIS A 65 -1.83 -5.22 1.02
CA HIS A 65 -1.13 -6.35 0.40
C HIS A 65 -1.34 -7.68 1.16
N ILE A 66 -2.52 -7.87 1.77
CA ILE A 66 -2.79 -9.07 2.58
C ILE A 66 -2.49 -10.36 1.81
N ARG A 67 -1.70 -11.25 2.40
CA ARG A 67 -1.30 -12.54 1.79
C ARG A 67 -0.61 -12.46 0.43
N ARG A 68 -0.01 -11.32 0.08
CA ARG A 68 0.55 -11.08 -1.26
C ARG A 68 1.62 -12.10 -1.70
N TRP A 69 2.42 -12.64 -0.79
CA TRP A 69 3.47 -13.62 -1.13
C TRP A 69 2.93 -14.91 -1.76
N THR A 70 1.63 -15.21 -1.62
CA THR A 70 1.01 -16.41 -2.21
C THR A 70 0.63 -16.21 -3.69
N SER A 71 0.76 -15.00 -4.24
CA SER A 71 0.45 -14.68 -5.65
C SER A 71 1.68 -14.11 -6.34
N LEU A 72 2.53 -14.99 -6.87
CA LEU A 72 3.84 -14.62 -7.39
C LEU A 72 3.74 -13.97 -8.77
N ARG A 73 4.53 -12.90 -8.99
CA ARG A 73 4.63 -12.27 -10.32
C ARG A 73 5.13 -13.25 -11.37
N THR A 74 5.97 -14.21 -11.01
CA THR A 74 6.58 -15.20 -11.91
C THR A 74 5.57 -16.17 -12.53
N ASP A 75 4.38 -16.31 -11.94
CA ASP A 75 3.32 -17.21 -12.44
C ASP A 75 2.56 -16.61 -13.64
N TYR A 76 2.91 -15.38 -14.03
CA TYR A 76 2.30 -14.65 -15.13
C TYR A 76 3.31 -14.37 -16.23
N PRO A 77 2.90 -14.32 -17.52
CA PRO A 77 3.79 -14.02 -18.63
C PRO A 77 4.63 -12.73 -18.42
N ALA A 78 5.83 -12.70 -18.97
CA ALA A 78 6.66 -11.50 -18.96
C ALA A 78 5.99 -10.34 -19.73
N GLY A 79 6.49 -9.13 -19.52
CA GLY A 79 5.99 -7.94 -20.21
C GLY A 79 4.77 -7.27 -19.56
N ARG A 80 4.27 -6.25 -20.26
CA ARG A 80 3.28 -5.29 -19.73
C ARG A 80 1.92 -5.92 -19.47
N ASP A 81 1.45 -6.79 -20.36
CA ASP A 81 0.11 -7.35 -20.26
C ASP A 81 0.03 -8.44 -19.19
N GLY A 82 1.04 -9.30 -19.08
CA GLY A 82 1.15 -10.23 -17.95
C GLY A 82 1.25 -9.51 -16.60
N TYR A 83 1.99 -8.40 -16.52
CA TYR A 83 2.03 -7.56 -15.32
C TYR A 83 0.66 -6.93 -14.98
N ARG A 84 -0.07 -6.44 -15.99
CA ARG A 84 -1.41 -5.88 -15.80
C ARG A 84 -2.39 -6.92 -15.30
N ARG A 85 -2.40 -8.11 -15.91
CA ARG A 85 -3.23 -9.23 -15.48
C ARG A 85 -2.95 -9.59 -14.03
N TRP A 86 -1.68 -9.81 -13.68
CA TRP A 86 -1.28 -10.08 -12.29
C TRP A 86 -1.77 -9.00 -11.33
N ARG A 87 -1.64 -7.71 -11.67
CA ARG A 87 -2.12 -6.61 -10.81
C ARG A 87 -3.63 -6.63 -10.63
N THR A 88 -4.40 -6.96 -11.65
CA THR A 88 -5.86 -7.09 -11.56
C THR A 88 -6.26 -8.27 -10.66
N ASP A 89 -5.68 -9.44 -10.91
CA ASP A 89 -5.97 -10.67 -10.17
C ASP A 89 -5.56 -10.52 -8.69
N LEU A 90 -4.41 -9.87 -8.44
CA LEU A 90 -3.92 -9.57 -7.10
C LEU A 90 -4.85 -8.63 -6.33
N ALA A 91 -5.40 -7.60 -6.99
CA ALA A 91 -6.34 -6.68 -6.35
C ALA A 91 -7.67 -7.37 -5.97
N GLN A 92 -8.16 -8.28 -6.81
CA GLN A 92 -9.33 -9.12 -6.51
C GLN A 92 -9.05 -10.07 -5.35
N PHE A 93 -7.87 -10.72 -5.36
CA PHE A 93 -7.42 -11.60 -4.29
C PHE A 93 -7.36 -10.90 -2.92
N HIS A 94 -6.77 -9.70 -2.85
CA HIS A 94 -6.71 -8.93 -1.60
C HIS A 94 -8.11 -8.56 -1.10
N ALA A 95 -9.00 -8.14 -2.00
CA ALA A 95 -10.38 -7.81 -1.65
C ALA A 95 -11.15 -9.02 -1.13
N ALA A 96 -11.03 -10.19 -1.77
CA ALA A 96 -11.68 -11.43 -1.35
C ALA A 96 -11.16 -11.91 0.01
N THR A 97 -9.83 -11.99 0.16
CA THR A 97 -9.19 -12.41 1.42
C THR A 97 -9.57 -11.50 2.59
N THR A 98 -9.60 -10.20 2.35
CA THR A 98 -10.04 -9.22 3.35
C THR A 98 -11.51 -9.38 3.69
N ALA A 99 -12.37 -9.63 2.69
CA ALA A 99 -13.80 -9.78 2.90
C ALA A 99 -14.13 -10.97 3.81
N ASP A 100 -13.44 -12.10 3.64
CA ASP A 100 -13.64 -13.28 4.47
C ASP A 100 -13.27 -12.99 5.93
N ILE A 101 -12.10 -12.38 6.17
CA ILE A 101 -11.67 -12.00 7.52
C ILE A 101 -12.62 -10.99 8.16
N LEU A 102 -13.04 -9.96 7.42
CA LEU A 102 -13.95 -8.94 7.95
C LEU A 102 -15.33 -9.53 8.29
N ARG A 103 -15.82 -10.48 7.50
CA ARG A 103 -17.08 -11.19 7.77
C ARG A 103 -16.98 -12.01 9.04
N ASP A 104 -15.88 -12.74 9.23
CA ASP A 104 -15.63 -13.55 10.44
C ASP A 104 -15.54 -12.68 11.70
N VAL A 105 -15.04 -11.45 11.56
CA VAL A 105 -14.95 -10.45 12.64
C VAL A 105 -16.28 -9.69 12.84
N GLY A 106 -17.29 -9.90 11.99
CA GLY A 106 -18.64 -9.36 12.15
C GLY A 106 -18.84 -7.95 11.56
N TYR A 107 -18.13 -7.61 10.50
CA TYR A 107 -18.47 -6.46 9.66
C TYR A 107 -19.62 -6.80 8.70
N ASP A 108 -20.45 -5.80 8.40
CA ASP A 108 -21.51 -5.92 7.41
C ASP A 108 -20.99 -5.81 5.97
N ASP A 109 -21.82 -6.21 5.02
CA ASP A 109 -21.48 -6.21 3.59
C ASP A 109 -21.24 -4.80 3.03
N THR A 110 -21.74 -3.74 3.67
CA THR A 110 -21.50 -2.35 3.25
C THR A 110 -20.06 -1.96 3.54
N VAL A 111 -19.57 -2.23 4.74
CA VAL A 111 -18.17 -2.00 5.12
C VAL A 111 -17.24 -2.89 4.31
N ILE A 112 -17.55 -4.18 4.19
CA ILE A 112 -16.77 -5.14 3.41
C ILE A 112 -16.66 -4.69 1.94
N GLY A 113 -17.79 -4.33 1.34
CA GLY A 113 -17.85 -3.81 -0.03
C GLY A 113 -17.00 -2.56 -0.22
N ARG A 114 -17.06 -1.62 0.75
CA ARG A 114 -16.25 -0.40 0.72
C ARG A 114 -14.75 -0.71 0.78
N VAL A 115 -14.30 -1.52 1.75
CA VAL A 115 -12.88 -1.92 1.86
C VAL A 115 -12.42 -2.63 0.59
N GLY A 116 -13.24 -3.53 0.04
CA GLY A 116 -12.95 -4.20 -1.23
C GLY A 116 -12.75 -3.23 -2.40
N SER A 117 -13.62 -2.22 -2.54
CA SER A 117 -13.47 -1.19 -3.60
C SER A 117 -12.18 -0.37 -3.46
N LEU A 118 -11.77 -0.08 -2.23
CA LEU A 118 -10.52 0.64 -1.92
C LEU A 118 -9.30 -0.18 -2.32
N LEU A 119 -9.27 -1.47 -1.97
CA LEU A 119 -8.18 -2.39 -2.33
C LEU A 119 -8.06 -2.57 -3.85
N ARG A 120 -9.20 -2.57 -4.56
CA ARG A 120 -9.24 -2.59 -6.04
C ARG A 120 -8.95 -1.24 -6.70
N LYS A 121 -8.77 -0.17 -5.91
CA LYS A 121 -8.44 1.18 -6.38
C LYS A 121 -9.47 1.72 -7.38
N GLU A 122 -10.74 1.38 -7.18
CA GLU A 122 -11.83 1.81 -8.05
C GLU A 122 -11.96 3.34 -8.01
N ARG A 123 -12.07 3.99 -9.17
CA ARG A 123 -12.30 5.45 -9.26
C ARG A 123 -11.21 6.33 -8.60
N LEU A 124 -9.95 5.90 -8.63
CA LEU A 124 -8.81 6.75 -8.26
C LEU A 124 -8.89 8.12 -8.97
N LYS A 125 -8.56 9.20 -8.25
CA LYS A 125 -8.72 10.62 -8.62
C LYS A 125 -10.14 11.18 -8.58
N VAL A 126 -11.16 10.36 -8.31
CA VAL A 126 -12.55 10.80 -8.19
C VAL A 126 -13.08 10.51 -6.79
N ASP A 127 -12.76 9.34 -6.24
CA ASP A 127 -13.13 8.96 -4.88
C ASP A 127 -12.06 9.43 -3.87
N PRO A 128 -12.41 10.27 -2.88
CA PRO A 128 -11.44 10.84 -1.93
C PRO A 128 -10.77 9.78 -1.05
N ASP A 129 -11.46 8.71 -0.67
CA ASP A 129 -10.86 7.67 0.19
C ASP A 129 -9.88 6.79 -0.61
N VAL A 130 -10.18 6.54 -1.89
CA VAL A 130 -9.28 5.82 -2.79
C VAL A 130 -8.03 6.65 -3.05
N GLN A 131 -8.21 7.96 -3.22
CA GLN A 131 -7.11 8.91 -3.36
C GLN A 131 -6.24 8.94 -2.09
N LEU A 132 -6.87 9.03 -0.91
CA LEU A 132 -6.18 8.98 0.38
C LEU A 132 -5.36 7.69 0.53
N LEU A 133 -5.95 6.53 0.24
CA LEU A 133 -5.23 5.26 0.31
C LEU A 133 -4.06 5.22 -0.68
N GLU A 134 -4.22 5.75 -1.91
CA GLU A 134 -3.12 5.80 -2.89
C GLU A 134 -2.00 6.75 -2.48
N ASP A 135 -2.33 7.90 -1.87
CA ASP A 135 -1.32 8.82 -1.32
C ASP A 135 -0.48 8.10 -0.26
N VAL A 136 -1.11 7.39 0.68
CA VAL A 136 -0.41 6.62 1.72
C VAL A 136 0.47 5.52 1.11
N VAL A 137 -0.03 4.77 0.11
CA VAL A 137 0.78 3.78 -0.61
C VAL A 137 2.03 4.42 -1.24
N CYS A 138 1.87 5.58 -1.86
CA CYS A 138 2.98 6.29 -2.50
C CYS A 138 3.98 6.81 -1.46
N LEU A 139 3.52 7.39 -0.36
CA LEU A 139 4.38 7.86 0.74
C LEU A 139 5.18 6.72 1.36
N VAL A 140 4.54 5.57 1.62
CA VAL A 140 5.21 4.37 2.14
C VAL A 140 6.27 3.86 1.16
N PHE A 141 5.97 3.84 -0.15
CA PHE A 141 6.95 3.48 -1.17
C PHE A 141 8.17 4.40 -1.15
N LEU A 142 7.94 5.72 -1.17
CA LEU A 142 9.01 6.72 -1.18
C LEU A 142 9.88 6.65 0.09
N GLN A 143 9.26 6.49 1.25
CA GLN A 143 9.96 6.51 2.53
C GLN A 143 10.75 5.21 2.80
N HIS A 144 10.18 4.05 2.49
CA HIS A 144 10.74 2.78 2.96
C HIS A 144 11.35 1.89 1.86
N TYR A 145 10.92 2.04 0.61
CA TYR A 145 11.25 1.08 -0.44
C TYR A 145 12.05 1.69 -1.59
N LEU A 146 12.02 3.01 -1.76
CA LEU A 146 12.70 3.68 -2.87
C LEU A 146 14.23 3.51 -2.81
N VAL A 147 14.82 3.55 -1.61
CA VAL A 147 16.28 3.34 -1.40
C VAL A 147 16.73 2.01 -1.98
N ASP A 148 16.02 0.93 -1.68
CA ASP A 148 16.37 -0.42 -2.16
C ASP A 148 15.89 -0.70 -3.59
N PHE A 149 14.95 0.11 -4.08
CA PHE A 149 14.42 0.02 -5.44
C PHE A 149 15.37 0.69 -6.45
N ALA A 150 15.90 1.87 -6.12
CA ALA A 150 16.72 2.69 -7.00
C ALA A 150 17.93 1.95 -7.62
N PRO A 151 18.80 1.25 -6.86
CA PRO A 151 20.00 0.62 -7.43
C PRO A 151 19.70 -0.61 -8.30
N LYS A 152 18.45 -1.11 -8.32
CA LYS A 152 18.05 -2.29 -9.11
C LYS A 152 17.59 -1.93 -10.53
N HIS A 153 17.58 -0.65 -10.88
CA HIS A 153 17.01 -0.14 -12.13
C HIS A 153 17.87 0.96 -12.73
N ASP A 154 17.87 1.06 -14.07
CA ASP A 154 18.46 2.21 -14.76
C ASP A 154 17.69 3.51 -14.50
N ASP A 155 18.35 4.64 -14.78
CA ASP A 155 17.82 5.99 -14.54
C ASP A 155 16.47 6.21 -15.24
N ASP A 156 16.31 5.75 -16.48
CA ASP A 156 15.09 5.94 -17.27
C ASP A 156 13.90 5.19 -16.66
N LYS A 157 14.12 3.95 -16.24
CA LYS A 157 13.15 3.12 -15.56
C LYS A 157 12.76 3.72 -14.21
N LEU A 158 13.75 4.16 -13.44
CA LEU A 158 13.58 4.76 -12.13
C LEU A 158 12.76 6.06 -12.22
N LEU A 159 13.16 6.99 -13.09
CA LEU A 159 12.42 8.23 -13.34
C LEU A 159 11.00 7.94 -13.85
N GLY A 160 10.85 6.95 -14.72
CA GLY A 160 9.55 6.51 -15.22
C GLY A 160 8.62 5.97 -14.13
N VAL A 161 9.16 5.30 -13.11
CA VAL A 161 8.39 4.84 -11.93
C VAL A 161 8.04 6.02 -11.03
N LEU A 162 9.01 6.88 -10.69
CA LEU A 162 8.78 8.06 -9.85
C LEU A 162 7.73 9.01 -10.44
N ARG A 163 7.79 9.30 -11.74
CA ARG A 163 6.76 10.09 -12.45
C ARG A 163 5.38 9.44 -12.40
N LYS A 164 5.30 8.10 -12.47
CA LYS A 164 4.02 7.39 -12.34
C LYS A 164 3.50 7.45 -10.90
N THR A 165 4.35 7.28 -9.91
CA THR A 165 4.02 7.46 -8.49
C THR A 165 3.47 8.87 -8.26
N TRP A 166 4.21 9.91 -8.67
CA TRP A 166 3.82 11.31 -8.50
C TRP A 166 2.47 11.68 -9.13
N ARG A 167 2.21 11.21 -10.37
CA ARG A 167 0.96 11.49 -11.10
C ARG A 167 -0.29 10.86 -10.48
N LYS A 168 -0.13 9.86 -9.61
CA LYS A 168 -1.24 9.23 -8.89
C LYS A 168 -1.57 9.95 -7.59
N MET A 169 -0.60 10.66 -7.01
CA MET A 169 -0.78 11.38 -5.76
C MET A 169 -1.64 12.63 -5.97
N SER A 170 -2.40 12.96 -4.93
CA SER A 170 -3.06 14.26 -4.79
C SER A 170 -2.03 15.38 -4.59
N GLU A 171 -2.49 16.63 -4.61
CA GLU A 171 -1.63 17.77 -4.28
C GLU A 171 -1.13 17.70 -2.82
N GLU A 172 -2.02 17.38 -1.88
CA GLU A 172 -1.65 17.20 -0.47
C GLU A 172 -0.64 16.05 -0.28
N GLY A 173 -0.82 14.95 -1.01
CA GLY A 173 0.09 13.81 -0.97
C GLY A 173 1.48 14.19 -1.49
N ARG A 174 1.56 15.00 -2.54
CA ARG A 174 2.84 15.51 -3.08
C ARG A 174 3.52 16.45 -2.08
N CYS A 175 2.78 17.34 -1.43
CA CYS A 175 3.31 18.18 -0.36
C CYS A 175 3.88 17.32 0.78
N ALA A 176 3.15 16.29 1.21
CA ALA A 176 3.64 15.34 2.22
C ALA A 176 4.88 14.58 1.75
N ALA A 177 4.96 14.17 0.47
CA ALA A 177 6.13 13.49 -0.07
C ALA A 177 7.39 14.36 -0.03
N LEU A 178 7.28 15.67 -0.31
CA LEU A 178 8.41 16.60 -0.24
C LEU A 178 8.88 16.84 1.20
N ALA A 179 7.96 16.73 2.17
CA ALA A 179 8.23 16.86 3.59
C ALA A 179 8.79 15.58 4.24
N LEU A 180 8.86 14.46 3.52
CA LEU A 180 9.47 13.24 4.04
C LEU A 180 10.95 13.46 4.34
N ASP A 181 11.42 12.84 5.43
CA ASP A 181 12.85 12.76 5.74
C ASP A 181 13.50 11.72 4.83
N LEU A 182 13.92 12.17 3.65
CA LEU A 182 14.59 11.38 2.64
C LEU A 182 16.07 11.73 2.61
N SER A 183 16.92 10.72 2.39
CA SER A 183 18.35 10.97 2.13
C SER A 183 18.53 11.91 0.94
N ALA A 184 19.63 12.66 0.92
CA ALA A 184 19.90 13.64 -0.13
C ALA A 184 19.85 13.02 -1.56
N ALA A 185 20.36 11.80 -1.71
CA ALA A 185 20.31 11.07 -2.97
C ALA A 185 18.88 10.75 -3.42
N VAL A 186 18.02 10.29 -2.50
CA VAL A 186 16.62 9.99 -2.80
C VAL A 186 15.82 11.26 -3.09
N ARG A 187 16.05 12.33 -2.32
CA ARG A 187 15.41 13.64 -2.55
C ARG A 187 15.73 14.17 -3.95
N ALA A 188 17.00 14.14 -4.36
CA ALA A 188 17.41 14.58 -5.69
C ALA A 188 16.74 13.79 -6.83
N LEU A 189 16.52 12.48 -6.64
CA LEU A 189 15.80 11.65 -7.61
C LEU A 189 14.33 12.04 -7.74
N VAL A 190 13.65 12.29 -6.60
CA VAL A 190 12.26 12.75 -6.60
C VAL A 190 12.15 14.11 -7.28
N GLU A 191 13.00 15.08 -6.92
CA GLU A 191 13.03 16.42 -7.52
C GLU A 191 13.26 16.37 -9.04
N ARG A 192 14.23 15.57 -9.50
CA ARG A 192 14.46 15.33 -10.95
C ARG A 192 13.22 14.76 -11.65
N ALA A 193 12.54 13.81 -11.00
CA ALA A 193 11.37 13.17 -11.60
C ALA A 193 10.20 14.14 -11.79
N VAL A 194 10.03 15.11 -10.89
CA VAL A 194 8.87 16.03 -10.85
C VAL A 194 9.11 17.37 -11.54
N ALA A 195 10.38 17.76 -11.73
CA ALA A 195 10.75 18.99 -12.43
C ALA A 195 10.55 18.93 -13.96
N THR A 196 10.41 17.73 -14.53
CA THR A 196 10.15 17.56 -15.97
C THR A 196 8.67 17.28 -16.22
N PRO A 197 7.98 18.07 -17.07
CA PRO A 197 6.60 17.80 -17.50
C PRO A 197 6.40 16.41 -18.12
#